data_AF-A0A838QQ94-F1
#
_entry.id   AF-A0A838QQ94-F1
#
_cell.length_a   1.000
_cell.length_b   1.000
_cell.length_c   1.000
_cell.angle_alpha   90.00
_cell.angle_beta   90.00
_cell.angle_gamma   90.00
#
_symmetry.space_group_name_H-M   'P 1'
#
loop_
_entity.id
_entity.type
_entity.pdbx_description
1 polymer ?
#
loop_
_entity_poly.entity_id
_entity_poly.type
_entity_poly.pdbx_seq_one_letter_code
_entity_poly.pdbx_strand_id
1 'polypeptide(L)'
;MTCWGWYLLLALALPVDLLDLDRAALGSGSLDGWELRPVKGAPAPRIEIREAGGARVLRVSGAGAAGWFHRRLSPRIKERSGTLRWTWRVLQAPAGADLRIRDRDDAPL
;
A
#
# COMPACT_ATOMS: atom_id res chain seq x y z
N MET A 1 -9.03 -36.34 -35.38
CA MET A 1 -9.42 -35.85 -34.04
C MET A 1 -8.17 -35.38 -33.32
N THR A 2 -7.91 -34.08 -33.32
CA THR A 2 -6.74 -33.48 -32.65
C THR A 2 -7.25 -32.60 -31.52
N CYS A 3 -7.04 -33.06 -30.29
CA CYS A 3 -7.42 -32.37 -29.07
C CYS A 3 -6.36 -31.28 -28.78
N TRP A 4 -6.76 -30.01 -28.88
CA TRP A 4 -5.91 -28.88 -28.47
C TRP A 4 -6.22 -28.57 -27.01
N GLY A 5 -5.31 -28.91 -26.11
CA GLY A 5 -5.40 -28.57 -24.69
C GLY A 5 -5.13 -27.09 -24.48
N TRP A 6 -6.13 -26.36 -24.02
CA TRP A 6 -6.00 -24.96 -23.59
C TRP A 6 -5.40 -24.97 -22.19
N TYR A 7 -4.09 -24.76 -22.05
CA TYR A 7 -3.50 -24.46 -20.76
C TYR A 7 -3.84 -23.02 -20.39
N LEU A 8 -4.92 -22.85 -19.63
CA LEU A 8 -5.24 -21.62 -18.93
C LEU A 8 -4.22 -21.46 -17.80
N LEU A 9 -3.12 -20.74 -18.06
CA LEU A 9 -2.21 -20.24 -17.03
C LEU A 9 -2.96 -19.20 -16.19
N LEU A 10 -3.69 -19.66 -15.18
CA LEU A 10 -4.04 -18.85 -14.01
C LEU A 10 -2.74 -18.52 -13.30
N ALA A 11 -2.09 -17.43 -13.74
CA ALA A 11 -1.05 -16.79 -12.96
C ALA A 11 -1.72 -16.28 -11.68
N LEU A 12 -1.68 -17.09 -10.63
CA LEU A 12 -1.91 -16.65 -9.25
C LEU A 12 -0.88 -15.55 -9.00
N ALA A 13 -1.28 -14.30 -9.17
CA ALA A 13 -0.49 -13.16 -8.74
C ALA A 13 -0.34 -13.30 -7.23
N LEU A 14 0.81 -13.78 -6.79
CA LEU A 14 1.17 -13.78 -5.38
C LEU A 14 1.00 -12.35 -4.85
N PRO A 15 0.47 -12.17 -3.63
CA PRO A 15 0.37 -10.84 -3.04
C PRO A 15 1.76 -10.21 -3.04
N VAL A 16 1.89 -9.09 -3.74
CA VAL A 16 3.12 -8.31 -3.72
C VAL A 16 3.14 -7.57 -2.39
N ASP A 17 4.01 -8.01 -1.48
CA ASP A 17 4.34 -7.21 -0.30
C ASP A 17 5.14 -5.98 -0.75
N LEU A 18 4.44 -4.85 -0.82
CA LEU A 18 5.01 -3.57 -1.26
C LEU A 18 5.92 -2.93 -0.21
N LEU A 19 5.79 -3.31 1.06
CA LEU A 19 6.51 -2.71 2.17
C LEU A 19 7.70 -3.57 2.63
N ASP A 20 7.67 -4.89 2.39
CA ASP A 20 8.70 -5.87 2.79
C ASP A 20 9.08 -5.69 4.28
N LEU A 21 8.05 -5.57 5.13
CA LEU A 21 8.22 -5.21 6.54
C LEU A 21 9.05 -6.25 7.30
N ASP A 22 8.97 -7.52 6.90
CA ASP A 22 9.74 -8.61 7.48
C ASP A 22 11.26 -8.42 7.32
N ARG A 23 11.69 -7.63 6.33
CA ARG A 23 13.10 -7.33 6.08
C ARG A 23 13.50 -5.91 6.48
N ALA A 24 12.53 -5.02 6.68
CA ALA A 24 12.79 -3.64 7.08
C ALA A 24 13.52 -3.56 8.43
N ALA A 25 14.50 -2.67 8.54
CA ALA A 25 15.21 -2.43 9.79
C ALA A 25 14.27 -1.82 10.85
N LEU A 26 14.36 -2.31 12.08
CA LEU A 26 13.60 -1.77 13.22
C LEU A 26 14.09 -0.36 13.57
N GLY A 27 13.18 0.48 14.08
CA GLY A 27 13.46 1.82 14.58
C GLY A 27 12.83 2.94 13.76
N SER A 28 13.19 4.18 14.08
CA SER A 28 12.70 5.38 13.40
C SER A 28 13.37 5.56 12.04
N GLY A 29 12.60 5.83 11.00
CA GLY A 29 13.14 6.07 9.67
C GLY A 29 12.20 5.66 8.55
N SER A 30 12.67 5.83 7.32
CA SER A 30 11.94 5.46 6.10
C SER A 30 12.00 3.97 5.81
N LEU A 31 10.94 3.44 5.18
CA LEU A 31 10.98 2.15 4.52
C LEU A 31 11.96 2.18 3.33
N ASP A 32 12.67 1.08 3.10
CA ASP A 32 13.66 1.00 2.03
C ASP A 32 13.04 1.27 0.65
N GLY A 33 13.63 2.22 -0.07
CA GLY A 33 13.15 2.64 -1.40
C GLY A 33 11.85 3.48 -1.38
N TRP A 34 11.32 3.82 -0.21
CA TRP A 34 10.20 4.72 -0.04
C TRP A 34 10.65 6.12 0.39
N GLU A 35 10.01 7.12 -0.18
CA GLU A 35 10.21 8.53 0.14
C GLU A 35 8.94 9.08 0.82
N LEU A 36 9.09 9.71 1.98
CA LEU A 36 8.00 10.41 2.66
C LEU A 36 8.01 11.89 2.26
N ARG A 37 6.93 12.34 1.63
CA ARG A 37 6.75 13.73 1.21
C ARG A 37 5.61 14.37 2.01
N PRO A 38 5.85 15.43 2.79
CA PRO A 38 4.77 16.09 3.52
C PRO A 38 3.72 16.68 2.56
N VAL A 39 2.46 16.65 3.00
CA VAL A 39 1.39 17.41 2.33
C VAL A 39 1.66 18.91 2.53
N LYS A 40 1.40 19.72 1.51
CA LYS A 40 1.60 21.17 1.58
C LYS A 40 0.85 21.75 2.79
N GLY A 41 1.58 22.45 3.66
CA GLY A 41 1.02 23.10 4.85
C GLY A 41 0.87 22.20 6.08
N ALA A 42 1.30 20.94 6.01
CA ALA A 42 1.32 20.02 7.15
C ALA A 42 2.76 19.52 7.44
N PRO A 43 3.12 19.29 8.70
CA PRO A 43 4.36 18.59 9.04
C PRO A 43 4.32 17.14 8.55
N ALA A 44 5.49 16.58 8.27
CA ALA A 44 5.61 15.16 7.94
C ALA A 44 5.28 14.30 9.18
N PRO A 45 4.56 13.17 9.02
CA PRO A 45 4.34 12.24 10.10
C PRO A 45 5.66 11.57 10.50
N ARG A 46 5.75 11.13 11.76
CA ARG A 46 6.84 10.26 12.23
C ARG A 46 6.51 8.82 11.86
N ILE A 47 7.54 8.09 11.46
CA ILE A 47 7.44 6.69 11.08
C ILE A 47 8.47 5.85 11.83
N GLU A 48 8.04 4.65 12.22
CA GLU A 48 8.80 3.71 13.01
C GLU A 48 8.43 2.29 12.60
N ILE A 49 9.42 1.43 12.35
CA ILE A 49 9.23 -0.01 12.21
C ILE A 49 9.44 -0.64 13.58
N ARG A 50 8.46 -1.41 14.04
CA ARG A 50 8.50 -2.07 15.36
C ARG A 50 7.95 -3.48 15.30
N GLU A 51 8.32 -4.30 16.26
CA GLU A 51 7.71 -5.62 16.48
C GLU A 51 6.39 -5.45 17.27
N ALA A 52 5.32 -6.10 16.81
CA ALA A 52 4.05 -6.17 17.50
C ALA A 52 3.37 -7.51 17.20
N GLY A 53 3.09 -8.31 18.24
CA GLY A 53 2.38 -9.58 18.08
C GLY A 53 3.14 -10.63 17.24
N GLY A 54 4.48 -10.57 17.24
CA GLY A 54 5.33 -11.49 16.46
C GLY A 54 5.49 -11.12 14.99
N ALA A 55 5.04 -9.94 14.59
CA ALA A 55 5.22 -9.40 13.24
C ALA A 55 5.79 -7.98 13.28
N ARG A 56 6.50 -7.60 12.22
CA ARG A 56 6.94 -6.22 12.01
C ARG A 56 5.79 -5.38 11.48
N VAL A 57 5.59 -4.23 12.11
CA VAL A 57 4.54 -3.28 11.74
C VAL A 57 5.12 -1.89 11.51
N LEU A 58 4.58 -1.17 10.54
CA LEU A 58 4.81 0.25 10.35
C LEU A 58 3.89 1.04 11.30
N ARG A 59 4.48 1.78 12.22
CA ARG A 59 3.78 2.78 13.02
C ARG A 59 3.92 4.14 12.36
N VAL A 60 2.78 4.77 12.07
CA VAL A 60 2.70 6.16 11.64
C VAL A 60 2.08 6.99 12.77
N SER A 61 2.68 8.13 13.11
CA SER A 61 2.19 8.99 14.18
C SER A 61 2.44 10.47 13.91
N GLY A 62 1.55 11.32 14.41
CA GLY A 62 1.69 12.77 14.33
C GLY A 62 0.37 13.47 14.60
N ALA A 63 0.43 14.65 15.24
CA ALA A 63 -0.73 15.51 15.43
C ALA A 63 -0.74 16.59 14.34
N GLY A 64 -1.82 16.69 13.58
CA GLY A 64 -1.92 17.62 12.44
C GLY A 64 -0.91 17.33 11.33
N ALA A 65 -0.33 16.12 11.29
CA ALA A 65 0.69 15.74 10.33
C ALA A 65 0.07 14.97 9.15
N ALA A 66 0.61 15.18 7.96
CA ALA A 66 0.15 14.50 6.75
C ALA A 66 1.30 14.37 5.74
N GLY A 67 1.37 13.23 5.07
CA GLY A 67 2.40 12.97 4.06
C GLY A 67 2.05 11.83 3.13
N TRP A 68 2.69 11.83 1.96
CA TRP A 68 2.61 10.83 0.92
C TRP A 68 3.83 9.91 0.97
N PHE A 69 3.61 8.61 0.80
CA PHE A 69 4.67 7.63 0.62
C PHE A 69 4.83 7.35 -0.87
N HIS A 70 6.04 7.55 -1.39
CA HIS A 70 6.35 7.36 -2.81
C HIS A 70 7.43 6.29 -2.98
N ARG A 71 7.17 5.30 -3.83
CA ARG A 71 8.17 4.34 -4.29
C ARG A 71 8.21 4.33 -5.80
N ARG A 72 9.41 4.44 -6.37
CA ARG A 72 9.61 4.27 -7.81
C ARG A 72 9.75 2.80 -8.12
N LEU A 73 8.88 2.28 -8.99
CA LEU A 73 8.94 0.90 -9.46
C LEU A 73 9.88 0.78 -10.68
N SER A 74 10.69 -0.28 -10.70
CA SER A 74 11.61 -0.62 -11.79
C SER A 74 11.38 -2.08 -12.23
N PRO A 75 11.40 -2.41 -13.54
CA PRO A 75 11.64 -1.52 -14.66
C PRO A 75 10.49 -0.53 -14.84
N ARG A 76 10.80 0.64 -15.43
CA ARG A 76 9.79 1.62 -15.80
C ARG A 76 8.72 0.91 -16.62
N ILE A 77 7.51 0.84 -16.10
CA ILE A 77 6.38 0.22 -16.79
C ILE A 77 6.30 0.96 -18.13
N LYS A 78 6.54 0.25 -19.24
CA LYS A 78 6.30 0.82 -20.57
C LYS A 78 4.82 1.16 -20.59
N GLU A 79 4.50 2.44 -20.67
CA GLU A 79 3.14 2.94 -20.85
C GLU A 79 2.61 2.40 -22.19
N ARG A 80 2.19 1.13 -22.20
CA ARG A 80 1.19 0.67 -23.15
C ARG A 80 -0.08 1.36 -22.70
N SER A 81 -0.76 2.04 -23.61
CA SER A 81 -2.08 2.64 -23.42
C SER A 81 -2.96 1.73 -22.59
N GLY A 82 -3.06 2.02 -21.29
CA GLY A 82 -3.68 1.15 -20.32
C GLY A 82 -4.04 1.97 -19.10
N THR A 83 -5.31 1.93 -18.72
CA THR A 83 -5.80 2.60 -17.51
C THR A 83 -5.54 1.67 -16.33
N LEU A 84 -4.70 2.11 -15.39
CA LEU A 84 -4.62 1.46 -14.09
C LEU A 84 -5.90 1.79 -13.32
N ARG A 85 -6.68 0.76 -12.97
CA ARG A 85 -7.80 0.87 -12.03
C ARG A 85 -7.43 0.13 -10.77
N TRP A 86 -7.28 0.87 -9.68
CA TRP A 86 -7.14 0.31 -8.34
C TRP A 86 -8.40 0.62 -7.52
N THR A 87 -8.67 -0.24 -6.54
CA THR A 87 -9.68 -0.03 -5.51
C THR A 87 -9.10 -0.64 -4.26
N TRP A 88 -9.20 0.03 -3.13
CA TRP A 88 -8.90 -0.56 -1.83
C TRP A 88 -10.16 -0.54 -0.98
N ARG A 89 -10.20 -1.41 0.02
CA ARG A 89 -11.27 -1.48 1.02
C ARG A 89 -10.63 -1.66 2.39
N VAL A 90 -11.25 -1.12 3.42
CA VAL A 90 -10.80 -1.28 4.81
C VAL A 90 -11.64 -2.36 5.51
N LEU A 91 -11.06 -3.13 6.44
CA LEU A 91 -11.84 -4.10 7.22
C LEU A 91 -12.79 -3.39 8.21
N GLN A 92 -12.33 -2.26 8.74
CA GLN A 92 -13.09 -1.43 9.67
C GLN A 92 -12.83 0.03 9.34
N ALA A 93 -13.90 0.82 9.30
CA ALA A 93 -13.79 2.25 9.10
C ALA A 93 -13.10 2.93 10.31
N PRO A 94 -12.22 3.91 10.07
CA PRO A 94 -11.70 4.76 11.14
C PRO A 94 -12.83 5.49 11.90
N ALA A 95 -12.61 5.76 13.19
CA ALA A 95 -13.55 6.55 13.97
C ALA A 95 -13.76 7.94 13.32
N GLY A 96 -15.03 8.28 13.04
CA GLY A 96 -15.39 9.55 12.37
C GLY A 96 -15.32 9.53 10.83
N ALA A 97 -15.10 8.37 10.20
CA ALA A 97 -15.18 8.25 8.74
C ALA A 97 -16.59 8.57 8.22
N ASP A 98 -16.67 9.26 7.07
CA ASP A 98 -17.93 9.58 6.40
C ASP A 98 -18.40 8.40 5.53
N LEU A 99 -19.20 7.52 6.12
CA LEU A 99 -19.67 6.28 5.49
C LEU A 99 -20.90 6.45 4.59
N ARG A 100 -21.33 7.69 4.33
CA ARG A 100 -22.54 7.95 3.54
C ARG A 100 -22.39 7.55 2.07
N ILE A 101 -21.16 7.37 1.59
CA ILE A 101 -20.86 6.98 0.20
C ILE A 101 -20.23 5.58 0.19
N ARG A 102 -21.09 4.57 0.04
CA ARG A 102 -20.73 3.15 0.18
C ARG A 102 -19.70 2.64 -0.85
N ASP A 103 -19.60 3.31 -1.99
CA ASP A 103 -18.75 2.84 -3.10
C ASP A 103 -17.31 3.36 -3.05
N ARG A 104 -16.98 4.29 -2.15
CA ARG A 104 -15.63 4.89 -2.07
C ARG A 104 -14.61 3.95 -1.46
N ASP A 105 -13.34 4.17 -1.80
CA ASP A 105 -12.23 3.31 -1.39
C ASP A 105 -12.04 3.27 0.14
N ASP A 106 -12.52 4.27 0.88
CA ASP A 106 -12.51 4.32 2.35
C ASP A 106 -13.70 3.62 3.03
N ALA A 107 -14.64 3.06 2.25
CA ALA A 107 -15.74 2.28 2.79
C ALA A 107 -15.25 0.92 3.33
N PRO A 108 -15.79 0.47 4.48
CA PRO A 108 -15.50 -0.86 5.00
C PRO A 108 -16.04 -1.95 4.05
N LEU A 109 -15.40 -3.13 4.10
CA LEU A 109 -15.88 -4.35 3.43
C LEU A 109 -17.29 -4.75 3.89
#